data_AF-X8DE69-F1
#
_entry.id   AF-X8DE69-F1
#
_cell.length_a   1.000
_cell.length_b   1.000
_cell.length_c   1.000
_cell.angle_alpha   90.00
_cell.angle_beta   90.00
_cell.angle_gamma   90.00
#
_symmetry.space_group_name_H-M   'P 1'
#
loop_
_entity.id
_entity.type
_entity.pdbx_description
1 polymer ?
#
loop_
_entity_poly.entity_id
_entity_poly.type
_entity_poly.pdbx_seq_one_letter_code
_entity_poly.pdbx_strand_id
1 'polypeptide(L)' 'MKLPTKLARALHLKPGDEFYWRHSDDDPDILQLIPSEVVERRYFQGEQAEQLARATAEPLPTPAEDPAVP' A
#
# COMPACT_ATOMS: atom_id res chain seq x y z
N MET A 1 15.79 11.72 -11.18
CA MET A 1 16.19 12.51 -9.99
C MET A 1 17.63 12.12 -9.62
N LYS A 2 18.48 13.02 -9.13
CA LYS A 2 19.85 12.67 -8.71
C LYS A 2 19.95 12.74 -7.20
N LEU A 3 20.25 11.61 -6.56
CA LEU A 3 20.50 11.57 -5.11
C LEU A 3 21.95 12.02 -4.82
N PRO A 4 22.21 12.77 -3.74
CA PRO A 4 23.58 13.06 -3.32
C PRO A 4 24.36 11.76 -3.06
N THR A 5 25.60 11.69 -3.55
CA THR A 5 26.42 10.47 -3.47
C THR A 5 26.63 9.98 -2.03
N LYS A 6 26.80 10.90 -1.08
CA LYS A 6 26.94 10.54 0.34
C LYS A 6 25.69 9.85 0.89
N LEU A 7 24.51 10.36 0.53
CA LEU A 7 23.23 9.78 0.95
C LEU A 7 23.00 8.42 0.30
N ALA A 8 23.27 8.29 -1.00
CA ALA A 8 23.14 7.01 -1.70
C ALA A 8 24.04 5.93 -1.08
N ARG A 9 25.27 6.28 -0.70
CA ARG A 9 26.19 5.35 -0.01
C ARG A 9 25.71 4.98 1.39
N ALA A 10 25.22 5.95 2.16
CA ALA A 10 24.68 5.71 3.50
C ALA A 10 23.47 4.77 3.49
N LEU A 11 22.66 4.86 2.42
CA LEU A 11 21.49 4.03 2.19
C LEU A 11 21.81 2.75 1.39
N HIS A 12 23.09 2.48 1.11
CA HIS A 12 23.56 1.32 0.33
C HIS A 12 22.91 1.16 -1.06
N LEU A 13 22.44 2.25 -1.66
CA LEU A 13 21.80 2.23 -2.98
C LEU A 13 22.82 2.01 -4.08
N LYS A 14 22.50 1.14 -5.03
CA LYS A 14 23.29 0.88 -6.23
C LYS A 14 22.63 1.49 -7.45
N PRO A 15 23.39 1.80 -8.50
CA PRO A 15 22.81 2.18 -9.78
C PRO A 15 21.88 1.09 -10.30
N GLY A 16 20.64 1.46 -10.66
CA GLY A 16 19.62 0.55 -11.15
C GLY A 16 18.61 0.10 -10.09
N ASP A 17 18.86 0.37 -8.81
CA ASP A 17 17.88 0.08 -7.76
C ASP A 17 16.67 1.04 -7.87
N GLU A 18 15.46 0.50 -7.70
CA GLU A 18 14.20 1.23 -7.81
C GLU A 18 13.61 1.57 -6.44
N PHE A 19 13.13 2.80 -6.28
CA PHE A 19 12.58 3.30 -5.02
C PHE A 19 11.41 4.25 -5.27
N TYR A 20 10.53 4.31 -4.27
CA TYR A 20 9.41 5.24 -4.21
C TYR A 20 9.65 6.29 -3.12
N TRP A 21 9.08 7.47 -3.34
CA TRP A 21 9.07 8.56 -2.38
C TRP A 21 7.69 8.70 -1.77
N ARG A 22 7.65 8.97 -0.48
CA ARG A 22 6.41 9.13 0.28
C ARG A 22 6.60 10.17 1.39
N HIS A 23 5.56 10.94 1.71
CA HIS A 23 5.52 11.73 2.95
C HIS A 23 5.24 10.81 4.14
N SER A 24 5.92 11.03 5.26
CA SER A 24 5.58 10.34 6.52
C SER A 24 4.15 10.68 6.93
N ASP A 25 3.42 9.69 7.45
CA ASP A 25 2.06 9.90 7.97
C ASP A 25 2.06 10.67 9.30
N ASP A 26 3.16 10.56 10.07
CA ASP A 26 3.31 11.17 11.38
C ASP A 26 3.83 12.62 11.31
N ASP A 27 4.70 12.90 10.34
CA ASP A 27 5.29 14.23 10.11
C ASP A 27 5.36 14.55 8.61
N PRO A 28 4.55 15.51 8.11
CA PRO A 28 4.49 15.81 6.68
C PRO A 28 5.77 16.42 6.11
N ASP A 29 6.67 16.96 6.94
CA ASP A 29 7.94 17.54 6.51
C ASP A 29 9.02 16.47 6.26
N ILE A 30 8.74 15.21 6.60
CA ILE A 30 9.65 14.09 6.40
C ILE A 30 9.32 13.35 5.10
N LEU A 31 10.30 13.35 4.18
CA LEU A 31 10.26 12.54 2.97
C LEU A 31 10.94 11.18 3.23
N GLN A 32 10.18 10.11 3.03
CA GLN A 32 10.62 8.73 3.17
C GLN A 32 10.96 8.11 1.82
N LEU A 33 12.01 7.32 1.82
CA LEU A 33 12.54 6.60 0.66
C LEU A 33 12.26 5.11 0.88
N ILE A 34 11.41 4.51 0.05
CA ILE A 34 10.93 3.14 0.24
C ILE A 34 11.42 2.26 -0.93
N PRO A 35 12.16 1.17 -0.66
CA PRO A 35 12.55 0.20 -1.69
C PRO A 35 11.33 -0.39 -2.41
N SER A 36 11.44 -0.57 -3.72
CA SER A 36 10.38 -1.19 -4.54
C SER A 36 9.94 -2.54 -3.98
N GLU A 37 10.89 -3.38 -3.57
CA GLU A 37 10.63 -4.70 -2.95
C GLU A 37 9.71 -4.61 -1.71
N VAL A 38 9.80 -3.52 -0.93
CA VAL A 38 8.98 -3.32 0.27
C VAL A 38 7.57 -2.94 -0.14
N VAL A 39 7.42 -2.12 -1.18
CA VAL A 39 6.12 -1.72 -1.74
C VAL A 39 5.42 -2.93 -2.35
N GLU A 40 6.11 -3.70 -3.19
CA GLU A 40 5.59 -4.92 -3.81
C GLU A 40 5.13 -5.93 -2.76
N ARG A 41 5.95 -6.15 -1.72
CA ARG A 41 5.59 -7.06 -0.63
C ARG A 41 4.37 -6.57 0.16
N ARG A 42 4.28 -5.26 0.44
CA ARG A 42 3.12 -4.68 1.14
C ARG A 42 1.86 -4.74 0.27
N TYR A 43 1.98 -4.48 -1.03
CA TYR A 43 0.88 -4.60 -1.96
C TYR A 43 0.38 -6.05 -2.01
N PHE A 44 1.28 -7.02 -2.16
CA PHE A 44 0.94 -8.45 -2.11
C PHE A 44 0.26 -8.85 -0.80
N GLN A 45 0.75 -8.37 0.35
CA GLN A 45 0.11 -8.61 1.64
C GLN A 45 -1.26 -7.94 1.76
N GLY A 46 -1.42 -6.74 1.21
CA GLY A 46 -2.69 -6.03 1.13
C GLY A 46 -3.70 -6.77 0.26
N GLU A 47 -3.30 -7.26 -0.90
CA GLU A 47 -4.13 -8.09 -1.78
C GLU A 47 -4.56 -9.39 -1.08
N GLN A 48 -3.64 -10.05 -0.38
CA GLN A 48 -3.96 -11.26 0.40
C GLN A 48 -4.96 -10.95 1.53
N ALA A 49 -4.78 -9.83 2.24
CA ALA A 49 -5.68 -9.41 3.31
C ALA A 49 -7.06 -9.03 2.76
N GLU A 50 -7.13 -8.35 1.61
CA GLU A 50 -8.39 -8.01 0.95
C GLU A 50 -9.12 -9.25 0.44
N GLN A 51 -8.39 -10.21 -0.16
CA GLN A 51 -8.95 -11.49 -0.58
C GLN A 51 -9.51 -12.27 0.61
N LEU A 52 -8.79 -12.30 1.74
CA LEU A 52 -9.27 -12.94 2.96
C LEU A 52 -10.53 -12.24 3.51
N ALA A 53 -10.50 -10.90 3.57
CA ALA A 53 -11.62 -10.09 4.02
C ALA A 53 -12.88 -10.31 3.17
N ARG A 54 -12.73 -10.39 1.83
CA ARG A 54 -13.83 -10.72 0.90
C ARG A 54 -14.34 -12.14 1.08
N ALA A 55 -13.45 -13.12 1.31
CA ALA A 55 -13.86 -14.50 1.55
C ALA A 55 -14.63 -14.67 2.87
N THR A 56 -14.35 -13.82 3.87
CA THR A 56 -15.04 -13.83 5.17
C THR A 56 -16.21 -12.86 5.26
N ALA A 57 -16.41 -11.99 4.26
CA ALA A 57 -17.50 -11.03 4.27
C ALA A 57 -18.83 -11.75 4.03
N GLU A 58 -19.73 -11.72 5.02
CA GLU A 58 -21.13 -12.11 4.79
C GLU A 58 -21.76 -11.13 3.80
N PRO A 59 -22.49 -11.63 2.78
CA PRO A 59 -23.22 -10.76 1.87
C PRO A 59 -24.21 -9.93 2.68
N LEU A 60 -24.22 -8.61 2.44
CA LEU A 60 -25.23 -7.73 3.00
C LEU A 60 -26.61 -8.32 2.66
N PRO A 61 -27.55 -8.38 3.63
CA PRO A 61 -28.89 -8.85 3.35
C PRO A 61 -29.43 -7.97 2.21
N THR A 62 -29.76 -8.61 1.09
CA THR A 62 -30.50 -7.96 0.01
C THR A 62 -31.72 -7.32 0.67
N PRO A 63 -31.99 -6.02 0.46
CA PRO A 63 -33.17 -5.40 1.03
C PRO A 63 -34.33 -6.27 0.57
N ALA A 64 -35.03 -6.85 1.54
CA ALA A 64 -36.15 -7.73 1.29
C ALA A 64 -37.05 -7.00 0.28
N GLU A 65 -37.24 -7.64 -0.86
CA GLU A 65 -38.25 -7.24 -1.83
C GLU A 65 -39.55 -7.28 -1.05
N ASP A 66 -39.99 -6.10 -0.59
CA ASP A 66 -41.09 -5.92 0.34
C ASP A 66 -42.33 -6.55 -0.32
N PRO A 67 -42.81 -7.72 0.16
CA PRO A 67 -43.92 -8.37 -0.50
C PRO A 67 -45.19 -7.64 -0.06
N ALA A 68 -45.62 -6.73 -0.93
CA ALA A 68 -46.99 -6.33 -1.19
C ALA A 68 -47.83 -5.78 -0.02
N VAL A 69 -48.45 -4.62 -0.24
CA VAL A 69 -49.74 -4.31 0.39
C VAL A 69 -50.63 -3.62 -0.68
N PRO A 70 -51.93 -4.01 -0.79
CA PRO A 70 -52.71 -4.07 -2.04
C PRO A 70 -53.33 -2.76 -2.55
#